data_AF-A0A966QXP4-F1
#
_entry.id   AF-A0A966QXP4-F1
#
_cell.length_a   1.000
_cell.length_b   1.000
_cell.length_c   1.000
_cell.angle_alpha   90.00
_cell.angle_beta   90.00
_cell.angle_gamma   90.00
#
_symmetry.space_group_name_H-M   'P 1'
#
loop_
_entity.id
_entity.type
_entity.pdbx_description
1 polymer ?
#
loop_
_entity_poly.entity_id
_entity_poly.type
_entity_poly.pdbx_seq_one_letter_code
_entity_poly.pdbx_strand_id
1 'polypeptide(L)'
;MLPPTLNYIGSKLLLVDWIKSVMTEYMQKPLERVSSFWDPFAGTGVVTLMAIRSRIPRVMTNDIQYFSYVMSSVWTTRDIDVVKLRTHCDILNTQLQSGVGLVGYITKTYATERGYFTQENARKIDYMRQLIQIKYASGDYTYNEFKMMLKLLLYASVSVANVSSTFGAYLKQFKKSAKRPITIDAGILGTLVDAPEIEHISNQRNVLDLYINAEVVYIDSPYNRRRYDKNYFVLEAIAKYNNSEAKGKTGVLMDTDPANLLFCSPLTVTESFTKLLRNIYCKYLFISYSTESLLSRTELEEILRKCGYMDITIKQCVQRRFKSHLNVDREVVIEYIFCARKMDNLDS
;
A
#
# COMPACT_ATOMS: atom_id res chain seq x y z
N MET A 1 12.76 10.75 -8.53
CA MET A 1 11.92 11.38 -7.49
C MET A 1 11.17 10.29 -6.71
N LEU A 2 11.15 10.31 -5.38
CA LEU A 2 10.29 9.39 -4.61
C LEU A 2 8.81 9.80 -4.81
N PRO A 3 7.86 8.86 -4.90
CA PRO A 3 6.45 9.21 -4.98
C PRO A 3 6.02 9.97 -3.73
N PRO A 4 4.99 10.84 -3.83
CA PRO A 4 4.47 11.53 -2.66
C PRO A 4 4.07 10.54 -1.58
N THR A 5 4.24 10.95 -0.34
CA THR A 5 4.07 10.08 0.82
C THR A 5 2.62 10.10 1.28
N LEU A 6 1.93 8.98 1.11
CA LEU A 6 0.68 8.72 1.81
C LEU A 6 1.03 8.34 3.26
N ASN A 7 0.34 8.93 4.24
CA ASN A 7 0.50 8.56 5.65
C ASN A 7 -0.04 7.14 5.88
N TYR A 8 0.82 6.16 5.66
CA TYR A 8 0.52 4.75 5.72
C TYR A 8 1.17 4.13 6.97
N ILE A 9 0.37 3.49 7.81
CA ILE A 9 0.86 2.76 8.98
C ILE A 9 1.88 1.73 8.49
N GLY A 10 3.04 1.65 9.16
CA GLY A 10 4.06 0.66 8.82
C GLY A 10 4.84 0.94 7.52
N SER A 11 4.66 2.11 6.88
CA SER A 11 5.39 2.45 5.65
C SER A 11 6.90 2.29 5.79
N LYS A 12 7.50 1.57 4.84
CA LYS A 12 8.94 1.29 4.80
C LYS A 12 9.77 2.36 4.10
N LEU A 13 9.19 3.54 3.84
CA LEU A 13 9.88 4.62 3.13
C LEU A 13 11.22 5.01 3.76
N LEU A 14 11.29 5.09 5.09
CA LEU A 14 12.52 5.43 5.82
C LEU A 14 13.47 4.23 5.98
N LEU A 15 13.01 3.02 5.67
CA LEU A 15 13.73 1.76 5.86
C LEU A 15 14.17 1.14 4.54
N VAL A 16 13.71 1.64 3.39
CA VAL A 16 13.85 0.97 2.10
C VAL A 16 15.31 0.76 1.69
N ASP A 17 16.18 1.74 1.96
CA ASP A 17 17.62 1.62 1.65
C ASP A 17 18.31 0.60 2.56
N TRP A 18 17.91 0.57 3.85
CA TRP A 18 18.38 -0.44 4.78
C TRP A 18 17.91 -1.84 4.37
N ILE A 19 16.63 -1.99 3.99
CA ILE A 19 16.08 -3.25 3.46
C ILE A 19 16.86 -3.70 2.23
N LYS A 20 17.13 -2.80 1.26
CA LYS A 20 17.96 -3.12 0.08
C LYS A 20 19.35 -3.62 0.49
N SER A 21 20.00 -2.98 1.46
CA SER A 21 21.32 -3.41 1.94
C SER A 21 21.28 -4.80 2.58
N VAL A 22 20.28 -5.07 3.44
CA VAL A 22 20.13 -6.37 4.11
C VAL A 22 19.87 -7.48 3.10
N MET A 23 19.00 -7.23 2.11
CA MET A 23 18.74 -8.16 1.02
C MET A 23 20.01 -8.48 0.23
N THR A 24 20.75 -7.44 -0.18
CA THR A 24 21.97 -7.60 -1.00
C THR A 24 23.06 -8.36 -0.23
N GLU A 25 23.26 -8.03 1.05
CA GLU A 25 24.22 -8.70 1.94
C GLU A 25 23.88 -10.19 2.09
N TYR A 26 22.63 -10.50 2.45
CA TYR A 26 22.21 -11.88 2.70
C TYR A 26 22.22 -12.74 1.44
N MET A 27 21.86 -12.19 0.28
CA MET A 27 21.88 -12.92 -0.99
C MET A 27 23.28 -13.05 -1.58
N GLN A 28 24.24 -12.25 -1.10
CA GLN A 28 25.59 -12.09 -1.66
C GLN A 28 25.56 -11.69 -3.14
N LYS A 29 24.54 -10.92 -3.56
CA LYS A 29 24.41 -10.38 -4.91
C LYS A 29 23.52 -9.14 -4.94
N PRO A 30 23.75 -8.22 -5.90
CA PRO A 30 22.90 -7.05 -6.10
C PRO A 30 21.48 -7.43 -6.53
N LEU A 31 20.49 -6.58 -6.19
CA LEU A 31 19.08 -6.75 -6.61
C LEU A 31 18.93 -6.78 -8.14
N GLU A 32 19.82 -6.10 -8.85
CA GLU A 32 19.89 -6.05 -10.31
C GLU A 32 20.17 -7.44 -10.94
N ARG A 33 20.60 -8.44 -10.15
CA ARG A 33 20.78 -9.84 -10.56
C ARG A 33 19.66 -10.78 -10.07
N VAL A 34 18.55 -10.23 -9.58
CA VAL A 34 17.36 -10.98 -9.20
C VAL A 34 16.43 -11.10 -10.41
N SER A 35 15.96 -12.31 -10.69
CA SER A 35 15.09 -12.60 -11.84
C SER A 35 13.61 -12.30 -11.56
N SER A 36 13.17 -12.46 -10.32
CA SER A 36 11.78 -12.21 -9.92
C SER A 36 11.64 -11.81 -8.46
N PHE A 37 10.72 -10.88 -8.18
CA PHE A 37 10.46 -10.34 -6.84
C PHE A 37 8.96 -10.31 -6.56
N TRP A 38 8.53 -10.78 -5.39
CA TRP A 38 7.12 -10.71 -4.97
C TRP A 38 6.95 -10.03 -3.62
N ASP A 39 6.13 -8.98 -3.60
CA ASP A 39 5.62 -8.28 -2.42
C ASP A 39 4.13 -8.62 -2.16
N PRO A 40 3.80 -9.71 -1.44
CA PRO A 40 2.42 -10.15 -1.18
C PRO A 40 1.58 -9.21 -0.29
N PHE A 41 2.20 -8.22 0.36
CA PHE A 41 1.55 -7.23 1.23
C PHE A 41 2.03 -5.82 0.87
N ALA A 42 1.84 -5.44 -0.38
CA ALA A 42 2.54 -4.30 -0.97
C ALA A 42 2.18 -2.95 -0.34
N GLY A 43 0.97 -2.79 0.23
CA GLY A 43 0.52 -1.53 0.80
C GLY A 43 0.62 -0.39 -0.21
N THR A 44 1.46 0.61 0.07
CA THR A 44 1.73 1.72 -0.86
C THR A 44 2.75 1.42 -1.95
N GLY A 45 3.36 0.23 -1.96
CA GLY A 45 4.30 -0.22 -2.99
C GLY A 45 5.71 0.36 -2.88
N VAL A 46 6.15 0.83 -1.71
CA VAL A 46 7.49 1.42 -1.53
C VAL A 46 8.60 0.40 -1.84
N VAL A 47 8.50 -0.81 -1.28
CA VAL A 47 9.50 -1.88 -1.50
C VAL A 47 9.37 -2.46 -2.91
N THR A 48 8.14 -2.57 -3.42
CA THR A 48 7.89 -2.87 -4.84
C THR A 48 8.60 -1.88 -5.77
N LEU A 49 8.51 -0.58 -5.52
CA LEU A 49 9.16 0.44 -6.35
C LEU A 49 10.69 0.33 -6.28
N MET A 50 11.26 -0.04 -5.13
CA MET A 50 12.69 -0.36 -4.99
C MET A 50 13.09 -1.55 -5.88
N ALA A 51 12.29 -2.63 -5.90
CA ALA A 51 12.52 -3.78 -6.76
C ALA A 51 12.48 -3.40 -8.26
N ILE A 52 11.46 -2.62 -8.67
CA ILE A 52 11.31 -2.16 -10.06
C ILE A 52 12.46 -1.22 -10.47
N ARG A 53 12.87 -0.30 -9.60
CA ARG A 53 14.03 0.58 -9.84
C ARG A 53 15.35 -0.17 -9.96
N SER A 54 15.44 -1.34 -9.34
CA SER A 54 16.58 -2.25 -9.48
C SER A 54 16.48 -3.11 -10.75
N ARG A 55 15.56 -2.79 -11.68
CA ARG A 55 15.40 -3.44 -12.98
C ARG A 55 15.13 -4.95 -12.92
N ILE A 56 14.49 -5.42 -11.84
CA ILE A 56 14.06 -6.81 -11.71
C ILE A 56 13.02 -7.11 -12.81
N PRO A 57 13.24 -8.10 -13.70
CA PRO A 57 12.38 -8.30 -14.88
C PRO A 57 10.93 -8.63 -14.57
N ARG A 58 10.67 -9.33 -13.46
CA ARG A 58 9.33 -9.75 -13.05
C ARG A 58 9.06 -9.34 -11.61
N VAL A 59 8.09 -8.48 -11.41
CA VAL A 59 7.68 -8.00 -10.08
C VAL A 59 6.20 -8.29 -9.88
N MET A 60 5.87 -8.96 -8.79
CA MET A 60 4.50 -9.28 -8.42
C MET A 60 4.12 -8.58 -7.12
N THR A 61 2.93 -8.01 -7.08
CA THR A 61 2.36 -7.42 -5.87
C THR A 61 1.01 -8.00 -5.55
N ASN A 62 0.66 -7.97 -4.26
CA ASN A 62 -0.69 -8.22 -3.80
C ASN A 62 -1.02 -7.29 -2.63
N ASP A 63 -2.29 -6.90 -2.53
CA ASP A 63 -2.86 -6.39 -1.29
C ASP A 63 -4.35 -6.73 -1.23
N ILE A 64 -4.87 -6.99 -0.04
CA ILE A 64 -6.30 -7.30 0.13
C ILE A 64 -7.17 -6.04 -0.05
N GLN A 65 -6.65 -4.86 0.31
CA GLN A 65 -7.41 -3.61 0.20
C GLN A 65 -7.28 -3.07 -1.21
N TYR A 66 -8.42 -2.73 -1.81
CA TYR A 66 -8.45 -2.28 -3.19
C TYR A 66 -7.68 -0.96 -3.37
N PHE A 67 -7.73 -0.04 -2.40
CA PHE A 67 -6.93 1.18 -2.50
C PHE A 67 -5.42 0.86 -2.47
N SER A 68 -4.94 -0.02 -1.60
CA SER A 68 -3.54 -0.43 -1.55
C SER A 68 -3.11 -1.15 -2.83
N TYR A 69 -3.97 -2.02 -3.36
CA TYR A 69 -3.78 -2.62 -4.68
C TYR A 69 -3.58 -1.55 -5.78
N VAL A 70 -4.44 -0.53 -5.83
CA VAL A 70 -4.30 0.58 -6.79
C VAL A 70 -2.98 1.33 -6.56
N MET A 71 -2.66 1.66 -5.30
CA MET A 71 -1.45 2.42 -4.94
C MET A 71 -0.16 1.67 -5.30
N SER A 72 -0.13 0.35 -5.07
CA SER A 72 1.03 -0.51 -5.37
C SER A 72 1.09 -0.98 -6.83
N SER A 73 0.06 -0.75 -7.64
CA SER A 73 0.05 -1.06 -9.06
C SER A 73 0.73 0.01 -9.91
N VAL A 74 1.03 -0.25 -11.19
CA VAL A 74 1.44 0.79 -12.17
C VAL A 74 2.65 1.63 -11.72
N TRP A 75 3.83 1.05 -11.87
CA TRP A 75 5.12 1.69 -11.52
C TRP A 75 6.07 1.85 -12.71
N THR A 76 5.70 1.31 -13.87
CA THR A 76 6.47 1.40 -15.11
C THR A 76 5.66 2.12 -16.17
N THR A 77 6.31 2.52 -17.27
CA THR A 77 5.68 3.10 -18.45
C THR A 77 4.94 2.06 -19.33
N ARG A 78 4.88 0.78 -18.92
CA ARG A 78 4.16 -0.27 -19.65
C ARG A 78 2.66 0.02 -19.73
N ASP A 79 2.14 0.04 -20.96
CA ASP A 79 0.71 0.23 -21.29
C ASP A 79 0.10 1.54 -20.76
N ILE A 80 0.90 2.62 -20.73
CA ILE A 80 0.48 3.95 -20.30
C ILE A 80 0.94 5.01 -21.29
N ASP A 81 0.02 5.86 -21.74
CA ASP A 81 0.38 7.12 -22.39
C ASP A 81 0.50 8.24 -21.34
N VAL A 82 1.74 8.49 -20.89
CA VAL A 82 2.04 9.50 -19.87
C VAL A 82 1.67 10.92 -20.32
N VAL A 83 1.80 11.21 -21.61
CA VAL A 83 1.48 12.54 -22.17
C VAL A 83 -0.03 12.74 -22.13
N LYS A 84 -0.81 11.77 -22.60
CA LYS A 84 -2.28 11.78 -22.51
C LYS A 84 -2.76 11.97 -21.08
N LEU A 85 -2.22 11.19 -20.12
CA LEU A 85 -2.62 11.31 -18.72
C LEU A 85 -2.29 12.68 -18.14
N ARG A 86 -1.13 13.27 -18.49
CA ARG A 86 -0.77 14.63 -18.06
C ARG A 86 -1.77 15.65 -18.60
N THR A 87 -2.08 15.61 -19.90
CA THR A 87 -3.08 16.49 -20.51
C THR A 87 -4.45 16.34 -19.85
N HIS A 88 -4.88 15.11 -19.54
CA HIS A 88 -6.14 14.88 -18.84
C HIS A 88 -6.14 15.44 -17.41
N CYS A 89 -5.01 15.35 -16.70
CA CYS A 89 -4.87 15.97 -15.37
C CYS A 89 -4.99 17.49 -15.44
N ASP A 90 -4.38 18.13 -16.45
CA ASP A 90 -4.44 19.58 -16.62
C ASP A 90 -5.88 20.03 -16.93
N ILE A 91 -6.57 19.36 -17.86
CA ILE A 91 -7.98 19.61 -18.18
C ILE A 91 -8.85 19.45 -16.93
N LEU A 92 -8.67 18.35 -16.18
CA LEU A 92 -9.39 18.11 -14.94
C LEU A 92 -9.16 19.23 -13.94
N ASN A 93 -7.90 19.63 -13.71
CA ASN A 93 -7.58 20.71 -12.79
C ASN A 93 -8.25 22.04 -13.20
N THR A 94 -8.28 22.38 -14.49
CA THR A 94 -9.03 23.55 -14.99
C THR A 94 -10.52 23.45 -14.66
N GLN A 95 -11.16 22.30 -14.92
CA GLN A 95 -12.57 22.09 -14.59
C GLN A 95 -12.85 22.25 -13.09
N LEU A 96 -12.00 21.67 -12.24
CA LEU A 96 -12.13 21.75 -10.78
C LEU A 96 -11.95 23.19 -10.25
N GLN A 97 -11.08 23.99 -10.88
CA GLN A 97 -10.89 25.40 -10.56
C GLN A 97 -12.10 26.23 -10.97
N SER A 98 -12.76 25.90 -12.07
CA SER A 98 -14.03 26.51 -12.50
C SER A 98 -15.24 26.10 -11.65
N GLY A 99 -15.06 25.29 -10.61
CA GLY A 99 -16.12 24.90 -9.67
C GLY A 99 -16.90 23.65 -10.08
N VAL A 100 -16.46 22.91 -11.11
CA VAL A 100 -17.10 21.64 -11.49
C VAL A 100 -16.99 20.63 -10.35
N GLY A 101 -18.10 19.96 -10.05
CA GLY A 101 -18.20 18.93 -9.03
C GLY A 101 -19.62 18.38 -8.95
N LEU A 102 -19.78 17.15 -8.47
CA LEU A 102 -21.08 16.48 -8.35
C LEU A 102 -21.31 15.99 -6.92
N VAL A 103 -22.55 15.96 -6.45
CA VAL A 103 -22.88 15.39 -5.14
C VAL A 103 -23.06 13.87 -5.28
N GLY A 104 -22.05 13.10 -4.88
CA GLY A 104 -22.05 11.64 -4.90
C GLY A 104 -21.96 11.03 -3.50
N TYR A 105 -21.49 9.78 -3.47
CA TYR A 105 -21.39 9.01 -2.23
C TYR A 105 -20.37 9.62 -1.26
N ILE A 106 -19.22 10.09 -1.74
CA ILE A 106 -18.19 10.69 -0.88
C ILE A 106 -18.70 11.99 -0.26
N THR A 107 -19.42 12.82 -1.02
CA THR A 107 -20.04 14.04 -0.50
C THR A 107 -21.04 13.73 0.61
N LYS A 108 -21.95 12.79 0.39
CA LYS A 108 -22.98 12.43 1.37
C LYS A 108 -22.37 11.81 2.63
N THR A 109 -21.57 10.77 2.46
CA THR A 109 -21.08 9.93 3.56
C THR A 109 -19.87 10.51 4.29
N TYR A 110 -18.93 11.13 3.58
CA TYR A 110 -17.63 11.56 4.11
C TYR A 110 -17.38 13.07 4.08
N ALA A 111 -18.39 13.89 3.77
CA ALA A 111 -18.36 15.33 4.00
C ALA A 111 -19.58 15.85 4.78
N THR A 112 -20.81 15.53 4.33
CA THR A 112 -22.04 16.01 4.97
C THR A 112 -22.24 15.37 6.34
N GLU A 113 -22.21 14.04 6.41
CA GLU A 113 -22.38 13.31 7.67
C GLU A 113 -21.11 13.33 8.53
N ARG A 114 -19.94 13.43 7.89
CA ARG A 114 -18.63 13.22 8.53
C ARG A 114 -17.62 14.21 7.97
N GLY A 115 -16.87 14.87 8.84
CA GLY A 115 -15.96 15.94 8.43
C GLY A 115 -14.61 15.47 7.88
N TYR A 116 -14.55 14.41 7.06
CA TYR A 116 -13.28 13.99 6.42
C TYR A 116 -12.87 14.92 5.30
N PHE A 117 -13.84 15.51 4.59
CA PHE A 117 -13.61 16.47 3.53
C PHE A 117 -14.55 17.66 3.67
N THR A 118 -14.18 18.80 3.13
CA THR A 118 -15.16 19.88 2.90
C THR A 118 -16.16 19.41 1.85
N GLN A 119 -17.39 19.92 1.87
CA GLN A 119 -18.37 19.57 0.84
C GLN A 119 -17.85 19.90 -0.58
N GLU A 120 -17.14 21.02 -0.73
CA GLU A 120 -16.55 21.41 -2.01
C GLU A 120 -15.53 20.35 -2.51
N ASN A 121 -14.59 19.94 -1.66
CA ASN A 121 -13.59 18.94 -2.06
C ASN A 121 -14.22 17.57 -2.30
N ALA A 122 -15.21 17.16 -1.50
CA ALA A 122 -15.88 15.89 -1.71
C ALA A 122 -16.66 15.84 -3.04
N ARG A 123 -17.31 16.95 -3.43
CA ARG A 123 -17.99 17.03 -4.74
C ARG A 123 -17.02 16.87 -5.91
N LYS A 124 -15.80 17.39 -5.75
CA LYS A 124 -14.72 17.26 -6.72
C LYS A 124 -14.17 15.83 -6.77
N ILE A 125 -14.05 15.16 -5.61
CA ILE A 125 -13.69 13.74 -5.52
C ILE A 125 -14.72 12.86 -6.24
N ASP A 126 -16.01 13.04 -5.96
CA ASP A 126 -17.10 12.29 -6.62
C ASP A 126 -17.07 12.50 -8.14
N TYR A 127 -16.86 13.75 -8.60
CA TYR A 127 -16.74 14.08 -10.02
C TYR A 127 -15.56 13.39 -10.69
N MET A 128 -14.35 13.53 -10.13
CA MET A 128 -13.16 12.87 -10.66
C MET A 128 -13.35 11.35 -10.73
N ARG A 129 -13.88 10.74 -9.67
CA ARG A 129 -14.03 9.28 -9.61
C ARG A 129 -14.99 8.75 -10.68
N GLN A 130 -16.11 9.44 -10.91
CA GLN A 130 -17.06 9.05 -11.96
C GLN A 130 -16.51 9.31 -13.36
N LEU A 131 -15.83 10.44 -13.58
CA LEU A 131 -15.20 10.73 -14.87
C LEU A 131 -14.12 9.68 -15.22
N ILE A 132 -13.30 9.26 -14.25
CA ILE A 132 -12.33 8.17 -14.43
C ILE A 132 -13.05 6.86 -14.84
N GLN A 133 -14.20 6.56 -14.24
CA GLN A 133 -15.00 5.39 -14.60
C GLN A 133 -15.55 5.48 -16.03
N ILE A 134 -16.09 6.63 -16.42
CA ILE A 134 -16.67 6.86 -17.75
C ILE A 134 -15.59 6.73 -18.83
N LYS A 135 -14.42 7.32 -18.60
CA LYS A 135 -13.26 7.25 -19.50
C LYS A 135 -12.77 5.81 -19.69
N TYR A 136 -12.73 5.02 -18.62
CA TYR A 136 -12.40 3.60 -18.73
C TYR A 136 -13.49 2.79 -19.45
N ALA A 137 -14.76 2.98 -19.10
CA ALA A 137 -15.88 2.26 -19.71
C ALA A 137 -16.08 2.56 -21.20
N SER A 138 -15.68 3.75 -21.65
CA SER A 138 -15.70 4.16 -23.06
C SER A 138 -14.46 3.72 -23.85
N GLY A 139 -13.46 3.11 -23.20
CA GLY A 139 -12.22 2.66 -23.83
C GLY A 139 -11.16 3.75 -24.00
N ASP A 140 -11.36 4.96 -23.48
CA ASP A 140 -10.37 6.05 -23.53
C ASP A 140 -9.16 5.78 -22.61
N TYR A 141 -9.37 4.98 -21.56
CA TYR A 141 -8.30 4.48 -20.69
C TYR A 141 -8.07 2.98 -20.87
N THR A 142 -6.79 2.60 -20.98
CA THR A 142 -6.36 1.23 -20.69
C THR A 142 -6.60 0.92 -19.21
N TYR A 143 -6.50 -0.36 -18.83
CA TYR A 143 -6.62 -0.72 -17.42
C TYR A 143 -5.51 -0.13 -16.54
N ASN A 144 -4.28 0.00 -17.06
CA ASN A 144 -3.19 0.64 -16.34
C ASN A 144 -3.38 2.15 -16.22
N GLU A 145 -3.89 2.81 -17.25
CA GLU A 145 -4.25 4.22 -17.21
C GLU A 145 -5.38 4.51 -16.23
N PHE A 146 -6.41 3.65 -16.19
CA PHE A 146 -7.49 3.72 -15.20
C PHE A 146 -6.94 3.63 -13.77
N LYS A 147 -6.10 2.62 -13.48
CA LYS A 147 -5.46 2.48 -12.16
C LYS A 147 -4.54 3.66 -11.83
N MET A 148 -3.81 4.20 -12.81
CA MET A 148 -2.96 5.37 -12.60
C MET A 148 -3.80 6.60 -12.25
N MET A 149 -4.90 6.84 -12.95
CA MET A 149 -5.80 7.95 -12.64
C MET A 149 -6.48 7.78 -11.27
N LEU A 150 -6.85 6.55 -10.88
CA LEU A 150 -7.32 6.28 -9.52
C LEU A 150 -6.23 6.53 -8.46
N LYS A 151 -4.98 6.13 -8.73
CA LYS A 151 -3.84 6.41 -7.84
C LYS A 151 -3.67 7.92 -7.65
N LEU A 152 -3.71 8.70 -8.73
CA LEU A 152 -3.64 10.16 -8.69
C LEU A 152 -4.79 10.78 -7.88
N LEU A 153 -6.02 10.28 -8.06
CA LEU A 153 -7.18 10.69 -7.27
C LEU A 153 -7.00 10.40 -5.77
N LEU A 154 -6.46 9.23 -5.41
CA LEU A 154 -6.22 8.88 -4.01
C LEU A 154 -5.19 9.82 -3.37
N TYR A 155 -4.09 10.13 -4.07
CA TYR A 155 -3.12 11.12 -3.60
C TYR A 155 -3.74 12.52 -3.45
N ALA A 156 -4.51 12.97 -4.44
CA ALA A 156 -5.22 14.24 -4.38
C ALA A 156 -6.17 14.30 -3.18
N SER A 157 -6.93 13.22 -2.93
CA SER A 157 -7.87 13.11 -1.82
C SER A 157 -7.16 13.19 -0.47
N VAL A 158 -6.05 12.47 -0.29
CA VAL A 158 -5.24 12.51 0.93
C VAL A 158 -4.72 13.93 1.22
N SER A 159 -4.35 14.68 0.17
CA SER A 159 -3.80 16.04 0.31
C SER A 159 -4.77 17.06 0.94
N VAL A 160 -6.08 16.78 0.87
CA VAL A 160 -7.18 17.60 1.40
C VAL A 160 -8.00 16.88 2.48
N ALA A 161 -7.59 15.70 2.94
CA ALA A 161 -8.30 14.95 3.97
C ALA A 161 -8.12 15.58 5.36
N ASN A 162 -9.20 15.77 6.11
CA ASN A 162 -9.25 16.37 7.45
C ASN A 162 -8.98 15.37 8.59
N VAL A 163 -7.84 14.69 8.48
CA VAL A 163 -7.38 13.66 9.43
C VAL A 163 -6.05 14.07 10.07
N SER A 164 -5.73 13.50 11.24
CA SER A 164 -4.43 13.71 11.90
C SER A 164 -3.32 12.87 11.25
N SER A 165 -3.58 11.59 10.99
CA SER A 165 -2.63 10.67 10.36
C SER A 165 -3.35 9.66 9.45
N THR A 166 -4.30 8.91 10.01
CA THR A 166 -5.10 7.90 9.31
C THR A 166 -6.57 8.31 9.23
N PHE A 167 -7.37 7.60 8.44
CA PHE A 167 -8.81 7.81 8.32
C PHE A 167 -9.62 7.12 9.43
N GLY A 168 -8.97 6.62 10.49
CA GLY A 168 -9.67 6.07 11.65
C GLY A 168 -10.51 7.10 12.39
N ALA A 169 -10.20 8.40 12.25
CA ALA A 169 -11.00 9.51 12.76
C ALA A 169 -10.75 10.79 11.95
N TYR A 170 -11.70 11.73 12.00
CA TYR A 170 -11.57 13.08 11.44
C TYR A 170 -11.53 14.14 12.54
N LEU A 171 -10.95 15.30 12.23
CA LEU A 171 -10.87 16.43 13.16
C LEU A 171 -12.19 17.19 13.21
N LYS A 172 -12.60 17.67 14.39
CA LYS A 172 -13.80 18.50 14.56
C LYS A 172 -13.76 19.79 13.73
N GLN A 173 -12.57 20.37 13.60
CA GLN A 173 -12.33 21.56 12.79
C GLN A 173 -11.48 21.21 11.59
N PHE A 174 -11.81 21.77 10.43
CA PHE A 174 -11.02 21.59 9.22
C PHE A 174 -9.63 22.21 9.35
N LYS A 175 -8.59 21.39 9.23
CA LYS A 175 -7.21 21.89 9.12
C LYS A 175 -7.00 22.70 7.84
N LYS A 176 -5.97 23.55 7.83
CA LYS A 176 -5.65 24.43 6.69
C LYS A 176 -5.54 23.66 5.36
N SER A 177 -4.90 22.49 5.35
CA SER A 177 -4.76 21.70 4.14
C SER A 177 -6.08 21.16 3.59
N ALA A 178 -7.03 20.82 4.46
CA ALA A 178 -8.35 20.31 4.05
C ALA A 178 -9.26 21.38 3.45
N LYS A 179 -8.98 22.67 3.75
CA LYS A 179 -9.68 23.82 3.17
C LYS A 179 -9.11 24.27 1.82
N ARG A 180 -7.95 23.76 1.40
CA ARG A 180 -7.39 24.08 0.08
C ARG A 180 -8.22 23.37 -0.99
N PRO A 181 -8.44 23.98 -2.16
CA PRO A 181 -9.04 23.29 -3.29
C PRO A 181 -8.21 22.06 -3.67
N ILE A 182 -8.87 20.91 -3.83
CA ILE A 182 -8.24 19.70 -4.33
C ILE A 182 -7.72 19.91 -5.77
N THR A 183 -6.53 19.39 -6.04
CA THR A 183 -5.88 19.39 -7.34
C THR A 183 -5.22 18.03 -7.57
N ILE A 184 -5.15 17.59 -8.82
CA ILE A 184 -4.40 16.41 -9.22
C ILE A 184 -2.95 16.82 -9.49
N ASP A 185 -2.00 16.15 -8.83
CA ASP A 185 -0.57 16.34 -9.08
C ASP A 185 -0.07 15.39 -10.19
N ALA A 186 -0.01 15.90 -11.42
CA ALA A 186 0.55 15.17 -12.57
C ALA A 186 2.08 14.94 -12.46
N GLY A 187 2.77 15.57 -11.50
CA GLY A 187 4.18 15.31 -11.21
C GLY A 187 4.45 13.86 -10.78
N ILE A 188 3.44 13.20 -10.20
CA ILE A 188 3.51 11.79 -9.79
C ILE A 188 3.77 10.86 -10.98
N LEU A 189 3.32 11.21 -12.19
CA LEU A 189 3.64 10.43 -13.41
C LEU A 189 5.15 10.36 -13.66
N GLY A 190 5.92 11.38 -13.26
CA GLY A 190 7.38 11.38 -13.34
C GLY A 190 8.09 10.45 -12.33
N THR A 191 7.32 9.74 -11.49
CA THR A 191 7.84 8.72 -10.56
C THR A 191 7.86 7.32 -11.18
N LEU A 192 7.14 7.13 -12.29
CA LEU A 192 7.16 5.90 -13.07
C LEU A 192 8.57 5.63 -13.58
N VAL A 193 8.97 4.36 -13.55
CA VAL A 193 10.24 3.91 -14.12
C VAL A 193 10.05 3.68 -15.60
N ASP A 194 10.89 4.30 -16.43
CA ASP A 194 10.90 4.03 -17.86
C ASP A 194 11.53 2.65 -18.12
N ALA A 195 10.67 1.65 -18.06
CA ALA A 195 10.99 0.23 -18.06
C ALA A 195 9.79 -0.60 -18.55
N PRO A 196 9.30 -0.36 -19.79
CA PRO A 196 8.15 -1.09 -20.31
C PRO A 196 8.42 -2.60 -20.46
N GLU A 197 9.68 -3.04 -20.44
CA GLU A 197 10.09 -4.44 -20.45
C GLU A 197 9.81 -5.19 -19.14
N ILE A 198 9.71 -4.49 -18.00
CA ILE A 198 9.45 -5.11 -16.71
C ILE A 198 7.99 -5.57 -16.63
N GLU A 199 7.79 -6.87 -16.36
CA GLU A 199 6.50 -7.44 -16.06
C GLU A 199 6.10 -7.14 -14.61
N HIS A 200 5.26 -6.13 -14.42
CA HIS A 200 4.69 -5.80 -13.13
C HIS A 200 3.22 -6.26 -13.04
N ILE A 201 2.97 -7.30 -12.26
CA ILE A 201 1.63 -7.87 -12.05
C ILE A 201 1.16 -7.52 -10.65
N SER A 202 0.02 -6.85 -10.54
CA SER A 202 -0.59 -6.51 -9.25
C SER A 202 -1.89 -7.29 -9.07
N ASN A 203 -2.09 -7.85 -7.88
CA ASN A 203 -3.27 -8.62 -7.51
C ASN A 203 -4.01 -7.98 -6.33
N GLN A 204 -5.30 -8.23 -6.26
CA GLN A 204 -6.11 -7.94 -5.08
C GLN A 204 -6.79 -9.22 -4.60
N ARG A 205 -6.11 -9.99 -3.75
CA ARG A 205 -6.60 -11.27 -3.24
C ARG A 205 -6.23 -11.45 -1.78
N ASN A 206 -6.95 -12.35 -1.10
CA ASN A 206 -6.46 -12.94 0.12
C ASN A 206 -5.14 -13.67 -0.18
N VAL A 207 -4.09 -13.29 0.52
CA VAL A 207 -2.73 -13.80 0.31
C VAL A 207 -2.62 -15.32 0.49
N LEU A 208 -3.50 -15.91 1.32
CA LEU A 208 -3.49 -17.36 1.55
C LEU A 208 -3.99 -18.17 0.35
N ASP A 209 -4.68 -17.52 -0.60
CA ASP A 209 -5.19 -18.14 -1.83
C ASP A 209 -4.20 -18.01 -3.00
N LEU A 210 -3.02 -17.41 -2.75
CA LEU A 210 -1.99 -17.21 -3.77
C LEU A 210 -1.00 -18.37 -3.76
N TYR A 211 -0.65 -18.84 -4.96
CA TYR A 211 0.51 -19.69 -5.16
C TYR A 211 1.74 -18.79 -5.37
N ILE A 212 2.61 -18.69 -4.35
CA ILE A 212 3.74 -17.76 -4.36
C ILE A 212 5.00 -18.45 -4.90
N ASN A 213 5.44 -18.06 -6.10
CA ASN A 213 6.68 -18.55 -6.72
C ASN A 213 7.48 -17.39 -7.31
N ALA A 214 8.61 -17.08 -6.69
CA ALA A 214 9.55 -16.04 -7.12
C ALA A 214 10.94 -16.32 -6.55
N GLU A 215 11.98 -15.74 -7.15
CA GLU A 215 13.32 -15.84 -6.61
C GLU A 215 13.42 -15.19 -5.23
N VAL A 216 12.86 -13.98 -5.09
CA VAL A 216 12.81 -13.22 -3.84
C VAL A 216 11.36 -12.96 -3.45
N VAL A 217 11.01 -13.25 -2.20
CA VAL A 217 9.72 -12.89 -1.60
C VAL A 217 9.96 -11.98 -0.40
N TYR A 218 9.26 -10.85 -0.34
CA TYR A 218 9.32 -9.88 0.75
C TYR A 218 7.95 -9.75 1.43
N ILE A 219 7.85 -10.15 2.70
CA ILE A 219 6.63 -10.11 3.49
C ILE A 219 6.67 -8.92 4.43
N ASP A 220 5.65 -8.07 4.34
CA ASP A 220 5.39 -6.97 5.29
C ASP A 220 3.92 -6.97 5.71
N SER A 221 3.49 -8.10 6.29
CA SER A 221 2.10 -8.29 6.71
C SER A 221 1.66 -7.30 7.80
N PRO A 222 0.35 -7.08 8.00
CA PRO A 222 -0.17 -6.42 9.20
C PRO A 222 0.17 -7.23 10.47
N TYR A 223 1.34 -7.02 11.07
CA TYR A 223 1.85 -7.85 12.18
C TYR A 223 1.39 -7.40 13.57
N ASN A 224 0.57 -6.35 13.68
CA ASN A 224 0.05 -5.83 14.94
C ASN A 224 -1.48 -5.74 14.94
N ARG A 225 -2.08 -5.29 16.04
CA ARG A 225 -3.55 -5.18 16.19
C ARG A 225 -4.20 -4.07 15.33
N ARG A 226 -3.42 -3.30 14.56
CA ARG A 226 -3.94 -2.18 13.78
C ARG A 226 -4.57 -2.70 12.49
N ARG A 227 -5.89 -2.60 12.45
CA ARG A 227 -6.71 -2.94 11.29
C ARG A 227 -6.65 -1.84 10.23
N TYR A 228 -6.09 -2.14 9.06
CA TYR A 228 -6.03 -1.21 7.93
C TYR A 228 -7.43 -0.87 7.41
N ASP A 229 -8.35 -1.84 7.43
CA ASP A 229 -9.74 -1.67 6.97
C ASP A 229 -10.50 -0.67 7.84
N LYS A 230 -10.07 -0.50 9.09
CA LYS A 230 -10.62 0.52 10.00
C LYS A 230 -9.90 1.86 9.95
N ASN A 231 -8.70 1.91 9.35
CA ASN A 231 -7.86 3.11 9.32
C ASN A 231 -7.79 3.75 7.92
N TYR A 232 -8.25 3.07 6.88
CA TYR A 232 -8.17 3.53 5.49
C TYR A 232 -9.46 3.31 4.69
N PHE A 233 -10.59 3.00 5.35
CA PHE A 233 -11.87 2.75 4.68
C PHE A 233 -12.37 3.90 3.80
N VAL A 234 -12.01 5.16 4.10
CA VAL A 234 -12.38 6.30 3.25
C VAL A 234 -11.65 6.23 1.89
N LEU A 235 -10.39 5.80 1.89
CA LEU A 235 -9.65 5.57 0.64
C LEU A 235 -10.19 4.36 -0.11
N GLU A 236 -10.53 3.30 0.62
CA GLU A 236 -11.19 2.12 0.06
C GLU A 236 -12.52 2.48 -0.62
N ALA A 237 -13.33 3.33 0.02
CA ALA A 237 -14.58 3.87 -0.51
C ALA A 237 -14.38 4.69 -1.78
N ILE A 238 -13.36 5.57 -1.82
CA ILE A 238 -13.04 6.36 -3.02
C ILE A 238 -12.59 5.45 -4.17
N ALA A 239 -11.74 4.46 -3.88
CA ALA A 239 -11.20 3.56 -4.88
C ALA A 239 -12.30 2.65 -5.47
N LYS A 240 -13.01 1.90 -4.61
CA LYS A 240 -14.08 0.97 -5.03
C LYS A 240 -15.28 1.70 -5.59
N TYR A 241 -15.70 2.78 -4.93
CA TYR A 241 -16.87 3.60 -5.31
C TYR A 241 -18.14 2.77 -5.58
N ASN A 242 -18.36 1.75 -4.75
CA ASN A 242 -19.49 0.81 -4.82
C ASN A 242 -20.65 1.19 -3.89
N ASN A 243 -20.61 2.38 -3.29
CA ASN A 243 -21.63 2.93 -2.40
C ASN A 243 -21.97 2.04 -1.19
N SER A 244 -20.99 1.29 -0.67
CA SER A 244 -21.21 0.40 0.47
C SER A 244 -21.73 1.13 1.70
N GLU A 245 -22.52 0.44 2.50
CA GLU A 245 -23.06 1.03 3.73
C GLU A 245 -21.93 1.37 4.71
N ALA A 246 -21.97 2.59 5.26
CA ALA A 246 -21.01 3.09 6.24
C ALA A 246 -21.70 3.30 7.59
N LYS A 247 -21.23 2.65 8.68
CA LYS A 247 -21.83 2.81 10.02
C LYS A 247 -20.90 3.45 11.04
N GLY A 248 -21.55 3.89 12.12
CA GLY A 248 -20.90 4.52 13.26
C GLY A 248 -20.46 5.95 12.97
N LYS A 249 -19.91 6.59 14.02
CA LYS A 249 -19.47 8.00 13.98
C LYS A 249 -18.42 8.25 12.90
N THR A 250 -17.55 7.27 12.65
CA THR A 250 -16.45 7.40 11.70
C THR A 250 -16.80 6.90 10.30
N GLY A 251 -17.86 6.11 10.13
CA GLY A 251 -18.32 5.66 8.80
C GLY A 251 -17.52 4.50 8.24
N VAL A 252 -17.18 3.52 9.08
CA VAL A 252 -16.49 2.30 8.66
C VAL A 252 -17.42 1.51 7.73
N LEU A 253 -16.86 1.00 6.64
CA LEU A 253 -17.58 0.21 5.64
C LEU A 253 -18.04 -1.13 6.22
N MET A 254 -19.24 -1.59 5.83
CA MET A 254 -19.83 -2.84 6.31
C MET A 254 -19.41 -4.07 5.50
N ASP A 255 -18.95 -3.89 4.27
CA ASP A 255 -18.58 -4.94 3.32
C ASP A 255 -17.08 -5.28 3.36
N THR A 256 -16.43 -5.08 4.51
CA THR A 256 -14.99 -5.39 4.66
C THR A 256 -14.76 -6.89 4.64
N ASP A 257 -13.77 -7.33 3.85
CA ASP A 257 -13.37 -8.73 3.77
C ASP A 257 -12.85 -9.24 5.14
N PRO A 258 -13.40 -10.34 5.70
CA PRO A 258 -12.92 -10.95 6.94
C PRO A 258 -11.43 -11.29 6.93
N ALA A 259 -10.82 -11.56 5.77
CA ALA A 259 -9.40 -11.86 5.65
C ALA A 259 -8.48 -10.70 6.08
N ASN A 260 -9.00 -9.47 6.22
CA ASN A 260 -8.28 -8.34 6.85
C ASN A 260 -7.87 -8.63 8.30
N LEU A 261 -8.51 -9.60 8.97
CA LEU A 261 -8.21 -9.98 10.36
C LEU A 261 -7.11 -11.04 10.52
N LEU A 262 -6.78 -11.78 9.46
CA LEU A 262 -5.94 -12.99 9.54
C LEU A 262 -4.59 -12.72 10.23
N PHE A 263 -3.95 -11.60 9.89
CA PHE A 263 -2.65 -11.21 10.43
C PHE A 263 -2.75 -10.22 11.61
N CYS A 264 -3.92 -9.59 11.82
CA CYS A 264 -4.14 -8.57 12.86
C CYS A 264 -4.63 -9.13 14.21
N SER A 265 -4.79 -10.45 14.36
CA SER A 265 -5.38 -11.08 15.54
C SER A 265 -4.45 -12.13 16.16
N PRO A 266 -4.20 -12.10 17.48
CA PRO A 266 -3.41 -13.14 18.16
C PRO A 266 -3.99 -14.55 17.98
N LEU A 267 -5.30 -14.64 17.78
CA LEU A 267 -5.99 -15.93 17.62
C LEU A 267 -5.71 -16.60 16.28
N THR A 268 -5.42 -15.81 15.23
CA THR A 268 -5.31 -16.32 13.85
C THR A 268 -3.91 -16.15 13.27
N VAL A 269 -3.08 -15.28 13.82
CA VAL A 269 -1.79 -14.87 13.22
C VAL A 269 -0.82 -16.04 13.07
N THR A 270 -0.70 -16.91 14.08
CA THR A 270 0.19 -18.09 14.04
C THR A 270 -0.18 -19.03 12.91
N GLU A 271 -1.47 -19.38 12.81
CA GLU A 271 -1.98 -20.28 11.78
C GLU A 271 -1.87 -19.64 10.39
N SER A 272 -2.19 -18.35 10.27
CA SER A 272 -2.13 -17.61 9.01
C SER A 272 -0.70 -17.51 8.46
N PHE A 273 0.28 -17.18 9.31
CA PHE A 273 1.70 -17.19 8.93
C PHE A 273 2.18 -18.58 8.53
N THR A 274 1.81 -19.61 9.29
CA THR A 274 2.20 -20.99 8.98
C THR A 274 1.65 -21.44 7.62
N LYS A 275 0.38 -21.15 7.33
CA LYS A 275 -0.24 -21.43 6.01
C LYS A 275 0.45 -20.66 4.89
N LEU A 276 0.68 -19.36 5.09
CA LEU A 276 1.36 -18.52 4.11
C LEU A 276 2.75 -19.05 3.77
N LEU A 277 3.58 -19.31 4.79
CA LEU A 277 4.98 -19.73 4.61
C LEU A 277 5.12 -21.10 3.93
N ARG A 278 4.14 -21.99 4.11
CA ARG A 278 4.07 -23.28 3.41
C ARG A 278 3.75 -23.13 1.93
N ASN A 279 2.96 -22.12 1.55
CA ASN A 279 2.56 -21.85 0.16
C ASN A 279 3.58 -20.99 -0.62
N ILE A 280 4.71 -20.63 0.02
CA ILE A 280 5.79 -19.86 -0.60
C ILE A 280 6.89 -20.80 -1.12
N TYR A 281 7.20 -20.64 -2.40
CA TYR A 281 8.30 -21.26 -3.11
C TYR A 281 9.26 -20.15 -3.56
N CYS A 282 10.36 -19.95 -2.83
CA CYS A 282 11.35 -18.94 -3.17
C CYS A 282 12.77 -19.34 -2.79
N LYS A 283 13.75 -18.73 -3.46
CA LYS A 283 15.17 -18.89 -3.08
C LYS A 283 15.49 -18.10 -1.83
N TYR A 284 14.98 -16.88 -1.73
CA TYR A 284 15.22 -15.97 -0.61
C TYR A 284 13.91 -15.40 -0.08
N LEU A 285 13.68 -15.57 1.21
CA LEU A 285 12.55 -15.00 1.94
C LEU A 285 13.05 -13.87 2.85
N PHE A 286 12.36 -12.73 2.79
CA PHE A 286 12.57 -11.61 3.70
C PHE A 286 11.25 -11.27 4.40
N ILE A 287 11.28 -11.10 5.72
CA ILE A 287 10.10 -10.70 6.50
C ILE A 287 10.44 -9.45 7.32
N SER A 288 9.72 -8.37 7.06
CA SER A 288 9.72 -7.18 7.91
C SER A 288 8.86 -7.39 9.13
N TYR A 289 9.40 -7.01 10.28
CA TYR A 289 8.78 -7.26 11.57
C TYR A 289 9.25 -6.23 12.61
N SER A 290 8.54 -6.08 13.73
CA SER A 290 8.99 -5.18 14.81
C SER A 290 8.70 -5.72 16.21
N THR A 291 9.21 -5.05 17.25
CA THR A 291 8.91 -5.38 18.65
C THR A 291 7.44 -5.19 19.04
N GLU A 292 6.63 -4.51 18.24
CA GLU A 292 5.19 -4.29 18.49
C GLU A 292 4.30 -5.41 17.93
N SER A 293 4.92 -6.46 17.37
CA SER A 293 4.21 -7.48 16.64
C SER A 293 3.53 -8.50 17.55
N LEU A 294 2.52 -9.20 17.02
CA LEU A 294 1.71 -10.16 17.76
C LEU A 294 2.46 -11.44 18.12
N LEU A 295 3.27 -11.96 17.19
CA LEU A 295 4.21 -13.04 17.50
C LEU A 295 5.51 -12.42 18.01
N SER A 296 6.12 -13.02 19.01
CA SER A 296 7.50 -12.72 19.38
C SER A 296 8.48 -13.12 18.28
N ARG A 297 9.70 -12.59 18.36
CA ARG A 297 10.80 -12.98 17.48
C ARG A 297 11.04 -14.50 17.48
N THR A 298 11.01 -15.11 18.67
CA THR A 298 11.23 -16.55 18.84
C THR A 298 10.12 -17.36 18.20
N GLU A 299 8.86 -16.97 18.38
CA GLU A 299 7.72 -17.65 17.75
C GLU A 299 7.78 -17.59 16.22
N LEU A 300 8.14 -16.44 15.63
CA LEU A 300 8.30 -16.34 14.17
C LEU A 300 9.46 -17.21 13.66
N GLU A 301 10.58 -17.24 14.38
CA GLU A 301 11.71 -18.11 14.04
C GLU A 301 11.31 -19.60 14.10
N GLU A 302 10.56 -20.01 15.13
CA GLU A 302 10.04 -21.38 15.23
C GLU A 302 9.10 -21.73 14.08
N ILE A 303 8.22 -20.81 13.67
CA ILE A 303 7.33 -21.03 12.51
C ILE A 303 8.14 -21.20 11.23
N LEU A 304 9.17 -20.36 11.02
CA LEU A 304 10.07 -20.46 9.87
C LEU A 304 10.74 -21.85 9.81
N ARG A 305 11.31 -22.31 10.94
CA ARG A 305 11.93 -23.64 11.05
C ARG A 305 10.93 -24.77 10.78
N LYS A 306 9.73 -24.68 11.35
CA LYS A 306 8.62 -25.63 11.09
C LYS A 306 8.17 -25.67 9.63
N CYS A 307 8.41 -24.61 8.87
CA CYS A 307 8.12 -24.52 7.44
C CYS A 307 9.32 -24.85 6.53
N GLY A 308 10.43 -25.35 7.10
CA GLY A 308 11.60 -25.80 6.36
C GLY A 308 12.64 -24.73 6.05
N TYR A 309 12.50 -23.52 6.60
CA TYR A 309 13.52 -22.48 6.50
C TYR A 309 14.60 -22.71 7.57
N MET A 310 15.85 -22.93 7.13
CA MET A 310 16.93 -23.42 8.00
C MET A 310 18.08 -22.44 8.12
N ASP A 311 18.50 -21.84 7.01
CA ASP A 311 19.38 -20.67 7.01
C ASP A 311 18.51 -19.47 7.40
N ILE A 312 18.63 -19.00 8.65
CA ILE A 312 17.89 -17.85 9.18
C ILE A 312 18.91 -16.85 9.73
N THR A 313 18.91 -15.65 9.19
CA THR A 313 19.67 -14.50 9.68
C THR A 313 18.72 -13.37 10.04
N ILE A 314 18.90 -12.75 11.22
CA ILE A 314 18.03 -11.66 11.68
C ILE A 314 18.87 -10.40 11.78
N LYS A 315 18.51 -9.38 10.99
CA LYS A 315 19.09 -8.04 11.07
C LYS A 315 18.13 -7.13 11.82
N GLN A 316 18.66 -6.18 12.58
CA GLN A 316 17.86 -5.24 13.36
C GLN A 316 18.33 -3.81 13.18
N CYS A 317 17.40 -2.86 13.23
CA CYS A 317 17.72 -1.44 13.32
C CYS A 317 16.82 -0.77 14.37
N VAL A 318 17.37 0.23 15.06
CA VAL A 318 16.66 0.96 16.10
C VAL A 318 15.97 2.16 15.48
N GLN A 319 14.65 2.26 15.62
CA GLN A 319 13.87 3.42 15.21
C GLN A 319 13.44 4.25 16.41
N ARG A 320 13.63 5.57 16.34
CA ARG A 320 13.15 6.51 17.37
C ARG A 320 11.72 6.94 17.01
N ARG A 321 10.75 6.70 17.92
CA ARG A 321 9.35 7.14 17.73
C ARG A 321 9.24 8.66 17.59
N PHE A 322 8.34 9.11 16.72
CA PHE A 322 7.85 10.49 16.69
C PHE A 322 6.89 10.73 17.87
N LYS A 323 7.05 11.85 18.59
CA LYS A 323 6.19 12.26 19.72
C LYS A 323 4.76 12.53 19.26
N SER A 324 3.77 11.82 19.80
CA SER A 324 2.35 12.23 19.73
C SER A 324 1.81 12.83 21.04
N HIS A 325 2.44 12.53 22.19
CA HIS A 325 2.10 13.09 23.50
C HIS A 325 3.36 13.40 24.32
N LEU A 326 3.32 14.45 25.15
CA LEU A 326 4.49 15.01 25.85
C LEU A 326 5.03 14.17 27.03
N ASN A 327 4.34 13.10 27.46
CA ASN A 327 4.60 12.40 28.73
C ASN A 327 4.66 10.85 28.64
N VAL A 328 5.27 10.28 27.60
CA VAL A 328 5.55 8.82 27.59
C VAL A 328 7.05 8.63 27.39
N ASP A 329 7.67 7.86 28.30
CA ASP A 329 9.06 7.42 28.18
C ASP A 329 9.31 6.81 26.80
N ARG A 330 10.54 6.97 26.29
CA ARG A 330 10.92 6.53 24.95
C ARG A 330 10.80 5.00 24.81
N GLU A 331 9.63 4.50 24.40
CA GLU A 331 9.52 3.15 23.86
C GLU A 331 10.32 3.11 22.55
N VAL A 332 11.46 2.44 22.61
CA VAL A 332 12.30 2.15 21.45
C VAL A 332 11.62 1.02 20.66
N VAL A 333 11.22 1.30 19.43
CA VAL A 333 10.75 0.27 18.50
C VAL A 333 11.97 -0.26 17.77
N ILE A 334 12.18 -1.57 17.83
CA ILE A 334 13.23 -2.24 17.06
C ILE A 334 12.55 -2.87 15.85
N GLU A 335 13.03 -2.52 14.67
CA GLU A 335 12.62 -3.13 13.41
C GLU A 335 13.58 -4.27 13.08
N TYR A 336 13.02 -5.38 12.61
CA TYR A 336 13.74 -6.59 12.25
C TYR A 336 13.50 -6.93 10.78
N ILE A 337 14.52 -7.48 10.13
CA ILE A 337 14.40 -8.21 8.88
C ILE A 337 14.86 -9.64 9.12
N PHE A 338 13.93 -10.57 9.04
CA PHE A 338 14.24 -11.99 8.99
C PHE A 338 14.62 -12.33 7.56
N CYS A 339 15.82 -12.84 7.36
CA CYS A 339 16.31 -13.33 6.08
C CYS A 339 16.36 -14.85 6.18
N ALA A 340 15.73 -15.56 5.25
CA ALA A 340 15.60 -17.00 5.35
C ALA A 340 15.68 -17.73 4.01
N ARG A 341 16.20 -18.97 4.02
CA ARG A 341 16.16 -19.91 2.87
C ARG A 341 15.76 -21.32 3.31
N LYS A 342 15.10 -22.05 2.41
CA LYS A 342 14.80 -23.48 2.58
C LYS A 342 16.05 -24.33 2.34
N MET A 343 16.14 -25.47 3.02
CA MET A 343 17.30 -26.36 2.96
C MET A 343 17.51 -26.93 1.54
N ASP A 344 16.44 -27.26 0.82
CA ASP A 344 16.49 -27.80 -0.56
C ASP A 344 17.09 -26.82 -1.59
N ASN A 345 17.20 -25.53 -1.26
CA ASN A 345 17.75 -24.48 -2.13
C ASN A 345 19.22 -24.14 -1.80
N LEU A 346 19.84 -24.81 -0.83
CA LEU A 346 21.23 -24.54 -0.44
C LEU A 346 22.26 -25.21 -1.37
N ASP A 347 21.82 -26.15 -2.21
CA ASP A 347 22.68 -26.97 -3.09
C ASP A 347 22.51 -26.69 -4.60
N SER A 348 21.86 -25.57 -5.00
CA SER A 348 21.66 -25.15 -6.39
C SER A 348 22.15 -23.73 -6.65
#